data_AF-A0A0D2JZ25-F1
#
_entry.id   AF-A0A0D2JZ25-F1
#
_cell.length_a   1.000
_cell.length_b   1.000
_cell.length_c   1.000
_cell.angle_alpha   90.00
_cell.angle_beta   90.00
_cell.angle_gamma   90.00
#
_symmetry.space_group_name_H-M   'P 1'
#
loop_
_entity.id
_entity.type
_entity.pdbx_description
1 polymer ?
#
loop_
_entity_poly.entity_id
_entity_poly.type
_entity_poly.pdbx_seq_one_letter_code
_entity_poly.pdbx_strand_id
1 'polypeptide(L)'
;MAYDLFYLVAGNFSTKTFSSTPGTYAVRELDLRGLPAVPKAPLKIGGPALRKVVDIPHSGFLNGLAVLNPVEGVLLISDSLYGVVWSVNVNTGATAIAINDTSMDPLPNEAAPLGINGLHVVEDELFYTNSNQQTFNKVRVDTKTGRATGPVETIVNSTAIAPDDFTIDFEGNVWIADNLFNELSLVKGGATLESTGESKPALVSGSLNSTTIAGHTSAAFGVSSDDV
;
A
#
# COMPACT_ATOMS: atom_id res chain seq x y z
N MET A 1 -7.99 -10.19 -21.84
CA MET A 1 -6.68 -10.36 -21.20
C MET A 1 -6.13 -8.97 -20.93
N ALA A 2 -6.14 -8.55 -19.65
CA ALA A 2 -5.85 -7.19 -19.19
C ALA A 2 -4.51 -7.10 -18.43
N TYR A 3 -3.63 -8.09 -18.63
CA TYR A 3 -2.28 -8.08 -18.06
C TYR A 3 -1.50 -6.90 -18.61
N ASP A 4 -0.57 -6.37 -17.82
CA ASP A 4 0.37 -5.30 -18.18
C ASP A 4 -0.21 -3.86 -18.25
N LEU A 5 -1.32 -3.58 -17.55
CA LEU A 5 -1.79 -2.22 -17.28
C LEU A 5 -1.56 -1.88 -15.80
N PHE A 6 -0.79 -0.82 -15.52
CA PHE A 6 -0.38 -0.43 -14.17
C PHE A 6 -0.85 0.97 -13.82
N TYR A 7 -1.12 1.19 -12.54
CA TYR A 7 -1.35 2.52 -11.98
C TYR A 7 -0.23 2.88 -11.03
N LEU A 8 0.22 4.13 -11.11
CA LEU A 8 1.35 4.65 -10.38
C LEU A 8 0.90 5.91 -9.65
N VAL A 9 1.41 6.08 -8.43
CA VAL A 9 1.37 7.39 -7.77
C VAL A 9 2.75 8.01 -7.85
N ALA A 10 2.79 9.29 -8.19
CA ALA A 10 4.03 10.04 -8.26
C ALA A 10 3.83 11.43 -7.68
N GLY A 11 4.76 11.83 -6.82
CA GLY A 11 4.85 13.18 -6.23
C GLY A 11 6.28 13.50 -5.85
N ASN A 12 6.53 14.73 -5.39
CA ASN A 12 7.86 15.15 -4.96
C ASN A 12 7.98 15.03 -3.44
N PHE A 13 8.79 14.07 -2.98
CA PHE A 13 9.03 13.77 -1.58
C PHE A 13 10.54 13.79 -1.28
N SER A 14 10.91 14.36 -0.14
CA SER A 14 12.29 14.38 0.34
C SER A 14 12.47 13.33 1.45
N THR A 15 13.23 12.28 1.18
CA THR A 15 13.60 11.26 2.18
C THR A 15 14.58 11.78 3.23
N LYS A 16 15.18 12.96 3.02
CA LYS A 16 16.05 13.63 4.00
C LYS A 16 15.26 14.39 5.06
N THR A 17 14.17 15.02 4.64
CA THR A 17 13.36 15.90 5.50
C THR A 17 11.98 15.32 5.81
N PHE A 18 11.68 14.13 5.29
CA PHE A 18 10.37 13.45 5.38
C PHE A 18 9.20 14.38 5.08
N SER A 19 9.34 15.16 4.01
CA SER A 19 8.40 16.21 3.64
C SER A 19 8.02 16.12 2.17
N SER A 20 6.73 16.28 1.89
CA SER A 20 6.18 16.39 0.54
C SER A 20 6.16 17.84 0.05
N THR A 21 6.32 18.02 -1.27
CA THR A 21 5.99 19.29 -1.94
C THR A 21 4.48 19.35 -2.19
N PRO A 22 3.74 20.30 -1.59
CA PRO A 22 2.29 20.39 -1.75
C PRO A 22 1.88 20.50 -3.23
N GLY A 23 0.77 19.85 -3.60
CA GLY A 23 0.19 19.96 -4.94
C GLY A 23 0.87 19.10 -6.03
N THR A 24 1.86 18.28 -5.71
CA THR A 24 2.67 17.56 -6.73
C THR A 24 2.20 16.15 -7.04
N TYR A 25 1.32 15.56 -6.22
CA TYR A 25 0.92 14.17 -6.38
C TYR A 25 -0.11 13.99 -7.48
N ALA A 26 0.06 12.92 -8.27
CA ALA A 26 -0.86 12.52 -9.31
C ALA A 26 -0.88 10.99 -9.47
N VAL A 27 -2.01 10.49 -9.95
CA VAL A 27 -2.15 9.11 -10.44
C VAL A 27 -1.85 9.09 -11.93
N ARG A 28 -1.05 8.12 -12.36
CA ARG A 28 -0.69 7.87 -13.76
C ARG A 28 -1.03 6.44 -14.13
N GLU A 29 -1.44 6.24 -15.37
CA GLU A 29 -1.64 4.93 -15.97
C GLU A 29 -0.46 4.63 -16.89
N LEU A 30 0.12 3.45 -16.73
CA LEU A 30 1.19 2.90 -17.54
C LEU A 30 0.69 1.64 -18.25
N ASP A 31 0.46 1.75 -19.55
CA ASP A 31 0.04 0.67 -20.44
C ASP A 31 1.25 0.03 -21.10
N LEU A 32 1.63 -1.16 -20.62
CA LEU A 32 2.72 -1.96 -21.16
C LEU A 32 2.23 -3.07 -22.10
N ARG A 33 0.93 -3.11 -22.43
CA ARG A 33 0.37 -4.14 -23.31
C ARG A 33 0.99 -4.06 -24.70
N GLY A 34 1.30 -5.23 -25.26
CA GLY A 34 1.89 -5.34 -26.59
C GLY A 34 3.38 -4.97 -26.65
N LEU A 35 4.01 -4.65 -25.50
CA LEU A 35 5.46 -4.52 -25.40
C LEU A 35 6.12 -5.89 -25.21
N PRO A 36 7.36 -6.08 -25.69
CA PRO A 36 8.12 -7.30 -25.42
C PRO A 36 8.53 -7.38 -23.95
N ALA A 37 8.41 -8.57 -23.34
CA ALA A 37 8.72 -8.84 -21.93
C ALA A 37 10.16 -8.45 -21.53
N VAL A 38 11.13 -8.59 -22.45
CA VAL A 38 12.51 -8.12 -22.27
C VAL A 38 12.87 -7.19 -23.44
N PRO A 39 12.89 -5.87 -23.23
CA PRO A 39 13.29 -4.92 -24.27
C PRO A 39 14.77 -5.14 -24.64
N LYS A 40 15.06 -5.33 -25.93
CA LYS A 40 16.46 -5.41 -26.45
C LYS A 40 17.16 -4.04 -26.51
N ALA A 41 16.42 -2.97 -26.25
CA ALA A 41 16.88 -1.60 -26.12
C ALA A 41 16.02 -0.92 -25.05
N PRO A 42 16.50 0.17 -24.41
CA PRO A 42 15.70 0.91 -23.45
C PRO A 42 14.34 1.28 -24.06
N LEU A 43 13.25 0.97 -23.35
CA LEU A 43 11.93 1.45 -23.75
C LEU A 43 11.99 2.98 -23.79
N LYS A 44 11.56 3.57 -24.90
CA LYS A 44 11.31 5.02 -24.93
C LYS A 44 10.07 5.29 -24.09
N ILE A 45 10.27 5.45 -22.78
CA ILE A 45 9.22 5.85 -21.85
C ILE A 45 8.98 7.35 -22.07
N GLY A 46 7.86 7.65 -22.73
CA GLY A 46 7.53 8.95 -23.29
C GLY A 46 6.75 8.75 -24.58
N GLY A 47 5.44 8.59 -24.46
CA GLY A 47 4.55 8.19 -25.56
C GLY A 47 3.18 7.74 -25.05
N PRO A 48 2.30 7.19 -25.91
CA PRO A 48 0.90 6.87 -25.58
C PRO A 48 0.72 5.86 -24.43
N ALA A 49 1.79 5.18 -24.00
CA ALA A 49 1.80 4.23 -22.90
C ALA A 49 1.70 4.86 -21.50
N LEU A 50 2.04 6.14 -21.32
CA LEU A 50 1.96 6.80 -20.01
C LEU A 50 1.00 7.99 -20.09
N ARG A 51 -0.16 7.90 -19.43
CA ARG A 51 -1.09 9.02 -19.31
C ARG A 51 -1.29 9.42 -17.85
N LYS A 52 -1.54 10.70 -17.62
CA LYS A 52 -2.02 11.17 -16.33
C LYS A 52 -3.51 10.84 -16.21
N VAL A 53 -3.91 10.31 -15.06
CA VAL A 53 -5.31 10.05 -14.72
C VAL A 53 -5.89 11.28 -14.02
N VAL A 54 -5.31 11.66 -12.90
CA VAL A 54 -5.80 12.78 -12.07
C VAL A 54 -4.68 13.35 -11.19
N ASP A 55 -4.74 14.66 -10.91
CA ASP A 55 -3.93 15.30 -9.87
C ASP A 55 -4.67 15.23 -8.52
N ILE A 56 -3.95 14.97 -7.43
CA ILE A 56 -4.50 14.96 -6.06
C ILE A 56 -3.80 16.07 -5.27
N PRO A 57 -4.09 17.35 -5.55
CA PRO A 57 -3.27 18.46 -5.06
C PRO A 57 -3.35 18.66 -3.54
N HIS A 58 -4.35 18.05 -2.89
CA HIS A 58 -4.61 18.13 -1.45
C HIS A 58 -4.12 16.90 -0.68
N SER A 59 -3.33 16.01 -1.29
CA SER A 59 -2.69 14.91 -0.57
C SER A 59 -1.38 15.35 0.09
N GLY A 60 -1.00 14.64 1.15
CA GLY A 60 0.25 14.81 1.88
C GLY A 60 1.35 13.94 1.28
N PHE A 61 1.38 12.66 1.61
CA PHE A 61 2.33 11.69 1.06
C PHE A 61 1.58 10.43 0.62
N LEU A 62 1.27 10.36 -0.66
CA LEU A 62 0.63 9.17 -1.22
C LEU A 62 1.65 8.03 -1.35
N ASN A 63 1.38 6.91 -0.69
CA ASN A 63 2.36 5.86 -0.46
C ASN A 63 1.95 4.52 -1.10
N GLY A 64 1.13 3.72 -0.42
CA GLY A 64 0.56 2.48 -0.93
C GLY A 64 -0.60 2.70 -1.91
N LEU A 65 -0.77 1.80 -2.87
CA LEU A 65 -1.86 1.81 -3.86
C LEU A 65 -2.39 0.39 -4.07
N ALA A 66 -3.71 0.23 -4.02
CA ALA A 66 -4.39 -1.01 -4.34
C ALA A 66 -5.54 -0.80 -5.33
N VAL A 67 -5.82 -1.83 -6.13
CA VAL A 67 -7.03 -1.89 -6.95
C VAL A 67 -8.15 -2.44 -6.07
N LEU A 68 -9.19 -1.63 -5.86
CA LEU A 68 -10.39 -2.07 -5.14
C LEU A 68 -11.39 -2.75 -6.09
N ASN A 69 -11.60 -2.14 -7.26
CA ASN A 69 -12.57 -2.65 -8.21
C ASN A 69 -12.07 -2.46 -9.64
N PRO A 70 -11.55 -3.53 -10.27
CA PRO A 70 -10.99 -3.44 -11.61
C PRO A 70 -12.06 -3.23 -12.69
N VAL A 71 -13.32 -3.60 -12.43
CA VAL A 71 -14.43 -3.45 -13.39
C VAL A 71 -14.87 -1.99 -13.48
N GLU A 72 -15.04 -1.34 -12.34
CA GLU A 72 -15.45 0.08 -12.25
C GLU A 72 -14.26 1.05 -12.31
N GLY A 73 -13.04 0.52 -12.18
CA GLY A 73 -11.79 1.28 -12.20
C GLY A 73 -11.53 2.07 -10.92
N VAL A 74 -11.78 1.48 -9.75
CA VAL A 74 -11.61 2.13 -8.44
C VAL A 74 -10.29 1.70 -7.82
N LEU A 75 -9.46 2.69 -7.46
CA LEU A 75 -8.22 2.53 -6.71
C LEU A 75 -8.40 3.08 -5.29
N LEU A 76 -7.63 2.52 -4.35
CA LEU A 76 -7.41 3.06 -3.01
C LEU A 76 -5.94 3.43 -2.86
N ILE A 77 -5.67 4.56 -2.22
CA ILE A 77 -4.31 5.11 -2.05
C ILE A 77 -4.17 5.63 -0.63
N SER A 78 -3.15 5.17 0.10
CA SER A 78 -2.86 5.66 1.45
C SER A 78 -2.17 7.01 1.39
N ASP A 79 -2.51 7.91 2.32
CA ASP A 79 -1.83 9.18 2.54
C ASP A 79 -1.16 9.16 3.92
N SER A 80 0.12 8.80 3.96
CA SER A 80 0.86 8.57 5.20
C SER A 80 1.00 9.81 6.06
N LEU A 81 0.95 11.01 5.46
CA LEU A 81 1.11 12.25 6.20
C LEU A 81 -0.22 12.72 6.81
N TYR A 82 -1.34 12.45 6.14
CA TYR A 82 -2.66 12.94 6.54
C TYR A 82 -3.56 11.88 7.17
N GLY A 83 -3.14 10.61 7.23
CA GLY A 83 -3.90 9.57 7.89
C GLY A 83 -5.23 9.27 7.20
N VAL A 84 -5.25 9.29 5.87
CA VAL A 84 -6.47 9.02 5.09
C VAL A 84 -6.23 8.04 3.97
N VAL A 85 -7.30 7.42 3.50
CA VAL A 85 -7.34 6.66 2.24
C VAL A 85 -8.10 7.48 1.20
N TRP A 86 -7.46 7.74 0.07
CA TRP A 86 -8.10 8.32 -1.10
C TRP A 86 -8.73 7.22 -1.96
N SER A 87 -9.95 7.44 -2.44
CA SER A 87 -10.54 6.69 -3.55
C SER A 87 -10.38 7.48 -4.84
N VAL A 88 -9.97 6.79 -5.91
CA VAL A 88 -9.81 7.36 -7.24
C VAL A 88 -10.52 6.47 -8.26
N ASN A 89 -11.40 7.04 -9.07
CA ASN A 89 -11.93 6.37 -10.24
C ASN A 89 -11.08 6.73 -11.47
N VAL A 90 -10.41 5.75 -12.07
CA VAL A 90 -9.46 5.96 -13.17
C VAL A 90 -10.11 6.27 -14.52
N ASN A 91 -11.41 5.97 -14.63
CA ASN A 91 -12.20 6.21 -15.84
C ASN A 91 -12.72 7.65 -15.88
N THR A 92 -13.10 8.20 -14.72
CA THR A 92 -13.68 9.55 -14.62
C THR A 92 -12.72 10.60 -14.06
N GLY A 93 -11.65 10.17 -13.40
CA GLY A 93 -10.77 11.04 -12.63
C GLY A 93 -11.40 11.55 -11.33
N ALA A 94 -12.55 11.01 -10.91
CA ALA A 94 -13.16 11.42 -9.65
C ALA A 94 -12.32 10.97 -8.46
N THR A 95 -12.15 11.86 -7.47
CA THR A 95 -11.39 11.59 -6.25
C THR A 95 -12.21 11.94 -5.01
N ALA A 96 -12.02 11.19 -3.94
CA ALA A 96 -12.64 11.46 -2.64
C ALA A 96 -11.77 10.89 -1.52
N ILE A 97 -11.86 11.48 -0.32
CA ILE A 97 -11.42 10.79 0.89
C ILE A 97 -12.43 9.67 1.15
N ALA A 98 -11.96 8.43 1.11
CA ALA A 98 -12.76 7.23 1.30
C ALA A 98 -12.85 6.87 2.78
N ILE A 99 -11.72 6.95 3.49
CA ILE A 99 -11.60 6.62 4.90
C ILE A 99 -10.72 7.67 5.58
N ASN A 100 -11.16 8.11 6.76
CA ASN A 100 -10.42 8.99 7.65
C ASN A 100 -10.71 8.50 9.07
N ASP A 101 -9.74 7.79 9.65
CA ASP A 101 -9.84 7.16 10.95
C ASP A 101 -8.51 7.35 11.70
N THR A 102 -8.57 7.59 13.00
CA THR A 102 -7.38 7.91 13.80
C THR A 102 -6.33 6.79 13.85
N SER A 103 -6.72 5.54 13.57
CA SER A 103 -5.76 4.43 13.41
C SER A 103 -4.82 4.61 12.20
N MET A 104 -5.14 5.51 11.28
CA MET A 104 -4.34 5.84 10.10
C MET A 104 -3.39 7.01 10.35
N ASP A 105 -3.59 7.78 11.43
CA ASP A 105 -2.81 8.98 11.70
C ASP A 105 -1.34 8.65 12.01
N PRO A 106 -0.38 9.48 11.57
CA PRO A 106 0.97 9.43 12.11
C PRO A 106 0.96 9.83 13.60
N LEU A 107 1.95 9.34 14.35
CA LEU A 107 2.13 9.81 15.73
C LEU A 107 2.66 11.27 15.72
N PRO A 108 2.20 12.11 16.65
CA PRO A 108 2.62 13.51 16.69
C PRO A 108 4.10 13.63 17.10
N ASN A 109 4.81 14.59 16.51
CA ASN A 109 6.21 14.92 16.78
C ASN A 109 7.25 13.85 16.38
N GLU A 110 6.87 12.88 15.56
CA GLU A 110 7.82 11.94 14.96
C GLU A 110 8.71 12.64 13.92
N ALA A 111 9.98 12.25 13.86
CA ALA A 111 10.93 12.77 12.87
C ALA A 111 10.53 12.37 11.43
N ALA A 112 9.88 11.21 11.31
CA ALA A 112 9.25 10.72 10.10
C ALA A 112 7.76 10.42 10.40
N PRO A 113 6.86 11.39 10.18
CA PRO A 113 5.43 11.25 10.51
C PRO A 113 4.71 10.39 9.45
N LEU A 114 4.97 9.09 9.49
CA LEU A 114 4.41 8.10 8.58
C LEU A 114 3.31 7.30 9.29
N GLY A 115 2.06 7.68 9.03
CA GLY A 115 0.87 6.98 9.48
C GLY A 115 0.59 5.74 8.63
N ILE A 116 -0.64 5.64 8.09
CA ILE A 116 -1.02 4.60 7.14
C ILE A 116 0.00 4.49 5.99
N ASN A 117 0.48 3.29 5.71
CA ASN A 117 1.55 3.07 4.75
C ASN A 117 1.12 2.07 3.66
N GLY A 118 1.58 0.81 3.71
CA GLY A 118 1.08 -0.23 2.82
C GLY A 118 -0.42 -0.45 2.97
N LEU A 119 -1.10 -0.71 1.85
CA LEU A 119 -2.50 -1.15 1.86
C LEU A 119 -2.77 -2.17 0.76
N HIS A 120 -3.62 -3.14 1.06
CA HIS A 120 -4.03 -4.21 0.14
C HIS A 120 -5.51 -4.51 0.35
N VAL A 121 -6.19 -4.95 -0.70
CA VAL A 121 -7.62 -5.32 -0.64
C VAL A 121 -7.76 -6.81 -0.90
N VAL A 122 -8.51 -7.49 -0.03
CA VAL A 122 -8.99 -8.85 -0.25
C VAL A 122 -10.50 -8.82 -0.18
N GLU A 123 -11.16 -9.15 -1.29
CA GLU A 123 -12.62 -9.05 -1.44
C GLU A 123 -13.15 -7.63 -1.13
N ASP A 124 -13.85 -7.45 -0.01
CA ASP A 124 -14.37 -6.18 0.49
C ASP A 124 -13.67 -5.69 1.77
N GLU A 125 -12.54 -6.28 2.14
CA GLU A 125 -11.71 -5.86 3.27
C GLU A 125 -10.45 -5.13 2.79
N LEU A 126 -10.25 -3.92 3.30
CA LEU A 126 -9.00 -3.18 3.19
C LEU A 126 -8.12 -3.52 4.38
N PHE A 127 -6.93 -4.05 4.12
CA PHE A 127 -5.86 -4.24 5.09
C PHE A 127 -4.83 -3.13 4.94
N TYR A 128 -4.26 -2.67 6.04
CA TYR A 128 -3.22 -1.66 6.01
C TYR A 128 -2.29 -1.71 7.22
N THR A 129 -1.08 -1.21 7.02
CA THR A 129 -0.10 -0.95 8.08
C THR A 129 -0.14 0.50 8.51
N ASN A 130 0.25 0.79 9.75
CA ASN A 130 0.63 2.12 10.19
C ASN A 130 2.05 2.07 10.75
N SER A 131 2.98 2.80 10.10
CA SER A 131 4.41 2.71 10.42
C SER A 131 4.78 3.32 11.77
N ASN A 132 4.18 4.46 12.15
CA ASN A 132 4.44 5.07 13.44
C ASN A 132 3.72 4.38 14.60
N GLN A 133 2.48 3.94 14.38
CA GLN A 133 1.70 3.26 15.42
C GLN A 133 2.12 1.80 15.61
N GLN A 134 2.94 1.24 14.71
CA GLN A 134 3.38 -0.17 14.72
C GLN A 134 2.19 -1.14 14.75
N THR A 135 1.22 -0.87 13.87
CA THR A 135 -0.02 -1.64 13.77
C THR A 135 -0.25 -2.23 12.38
N PHE A 136 -0.98 -3.33 12.36
CA PHE A 136 -1.62 -3.91 11.18
C PHE A 136 -3.13 -3.99 11.44
N ASN A 137 -3.92 -3.44 10.53
CA ASN A 137 -5.33 -3.19 10.73
C ASN A 137 -6.14 -3.64 9.52
N LYS A 138 -7.45 -3.82 9.71
CA LYS A 138 -8.41 -4.06 8.64
C LYS A 138 -9.69 -3.26 8.82
N VAL A 139 -10.39 -3.02 7.72
CA VAL A 139 -11.72 -2.39 7.71
C VAL A 139 -12.49 -2.86 6.47
N ARG A 140 -13.78 -3.17 6.63
CA ARG A 140 -14.67 -3.46 5.50
C ARG A 140 -14.95 -2.19 4.71
N VAL A 141 -15.02 -2.29 3.38
CA VAL A 141 -15.22 -1.17 2.46
C VAL A 141 -16.30 -1.47 1.41
N ASP A 142 -17.02 -0.44 1.00
CA ASP A 142 -17.88 -0.50 -0.17
C ASP A 142 -17.01 -0.56 -1.43
N THR A 143 -17.13 -1.63 -2.22
CA THR A 143 -16.26 -1.88 -3.38
C THR A 143 -16.46 -0.92 -4.56
N LYS A 144 -17.44 0.00 -4.49
CA LYS A 144 -17.65 1.03 -5.53
C LYS A 144 -17.07 2.38 -5.13
N THR A 145 -16.98 2.65 -3.83
CA THR A 145 -16.62 3.97 -3.30
C THR A 145 -15.38 3.95 -2.41
N GLY A 146 -14.97 2.79 -1.90
CA GLY A 146 -13.91 2.66 -0.91
C GLY A 146 -14.28 3.06 0.51
N ARG A 147 -15.52 3.51 0.73
CA ARG A 147 -15.94 4.00 2.05
C ARG A 147 -16.01 2.85 3.03
N ALA A 148 -15.53 3.09 4.24
CA ALA A 148 -15.67 2.13 5.33
C ALA A 148 -17.15 1.80 5.57
N THR A 149 -17.47 0.50 5.67
CA THR A 149 -18.81 -0.02 5.96
C THR A 149 -18.91 -0.64 7.35
N GLY A 150 -17.80 -0.63 8.11
CA GLY A 150 -17.70 -1.08 9.48
C GLY A 150 -16.59 -0.37 10.25
N PRO A 151 -16.36 -0.71 11.52
CA PRO A 151 -15.25 -0.18 12.30
C PRO A 151 -13.91 -0.70 11.79
N VAL A 152 -12.84 0.02 12.12
CA VAL A 152 -11.48 -0.50 12.02
C VAL A 152 -11.25 -1.57 13.09
N GLU A 153 -10.61 -2.67 12.70
CA GLU A 153 -10.15 -3.73 13.59
C GLU A 153 -8.62 -3.81 13.54
N THR A 154 -7.97 -3.65 14.68
CA THR A 154 -6.51 -3.82 14.80
C THR A 154 -6.19 -5.30 15.00
N ILE A 155 -5.43 -5.86 14.06
CA ILE A 155 -5.02 -7.27 14.05
C ILE A 155 -3.64 -7.43 14.68
N VAL A 156 -2.75 -6.44 14.56
CA VAL A 156 -1.48 -6.41 15.30
C VAL A 156 -1.30 -5.03 15.88
N ASN A 157 -0.92 -4.98 17.16
CA ASN A 157 -0.43 -3.80 17.84
C ASN A 157 0.79 -4.21 18.65
N SER A 158 1.98 -4.00 18.11
CA SER A 158 3.19 -4.55 18.72
C SER A 158 4.42 -3.74 18.38
N THR A 159 5.20 -3.41 19.40
CA THR A 159 6.52 -2.79 19.23
C THR A 159 7.54 -3.74 18.60
N ALA A 160 7.17 -5.00 18.35
CA ALA A 160 8.01 -6.01 17.69
C ALA A 160 7.98 -5.92 16.16
N ILE A 161 7.16 -5.04 15.58
CA ILE A 161 7.13 -4.78 14.13
C ILE A 161 7.49 -3.33 13.83
N ALA A 162 8.04 -3.08 12.65
CA ALA A 162 8.28 -1.74 12.12
C ALA A 162 7.68 -1.65 10.71
N PRO A 163 6.35 -1.77 10.60
CA PRO A 163 5.69 -2.16 9.37
C PRO A 163 5.77 -1.04 8.33
N ASP A 164 6.28 -1.36 7.14
CA ASP A 164 6.24 -0.49 5.96
C ASP A 164 5.06 -0.92 5.08
N ASP A 165 5.26 -1.90 4.21
CA ASP A 165 4.22 -2.57 3.42
C ASP A 165 4.18 -4.08 3.76
N PHE A 166 3.28 -4.82 3.13
CA PHE A 166 3.09 -6.24 3.39
C PHE A 166 2.56 -6.97 2.14
N THR A 167 2.48 -8.29 2.21
CA THR A 167 1.71 -9.09 1.26
C THR A 167 0.92 -10.16 1.99
N ILE A 168 -0.13 -10.67 1.34
CA ILE A 168 -1.01 -11.69 1.89
C ILE A 168 -0.90 -12.93 0.99
N ASP A 169 -0.67 -14.10 1.59
CA ASP A 169 -0.67 -15.36 0.85
C ASP A 169 -2.08 -15.97 0.70
N PHE A 170 -2.19 -17.07 -0.04
CA PHE A 170 -3.47 -17.72 -0.32
C PHE A 170 -4.14 -18.34 0.91
N GLU A 171 -3.41 -18.54 2.02
CA GLU A 171 -3.96 -19.02 3.29
C GLU A 171 -4.41 -17.86 4.19
N GLY A 172 -4.23 -16.60 3.75
CA GLY A 172 -4.50 -15.41 4.53
C GLY A 172 -3.44 -15.11 5.59
N ASN A 173 -2.22 -15.67 5.47
CA ASN A 173 -1.10 -15.22 6.28
C ASN A 173 -0.54 -13.91 5.73
N VAL A 174 -0.14 -13.03 6.65
CA VAL A 174 0.36 -11.69 6.33
C VAL A 174 1.87 -11.66 6.53
N TRP A 175 2.58 -11.23 5.50
CA TRP A 175 4.04 -11.12 5.45
C TRP A 175 4.40 -9.64 5.43
N ILE A 176 4.91 -9.13 6.56
CA ILE A 176 5.14 -7.71 6.80
C ILE A 176 6.61 -7.38 6.59
N ALA A 177 6.88 -6.38 5.76
CA ALA A 177 8.21 -5.82 5.58
C ALA A 177 8.52 -4.82 6.71
N ASP A 178 9.34 -5.24 7.69
CA ASP A 178 9.70 -4.40 8.83
C ASP A 178 10.96 -3.58 8.51
N ASN A 179 10.79 -2.55 7.67
CA ASN A 179 11.87 -1.78 7.05
C ASN A 179 12.95 -1.35 8.06
N LEU A 180 12.55 -0.64 9.12
CA LEU A 180 13.50 -0.11 10.12
C LEU A 180 14.20 -1.20 10.92
N PHE A 181 13.65 -2.42 10.96
CA PHE A 181 14.21 -3.56 11.66
C PHE A 181 15.00 -4.48 10.74
N ASN A 182 14.99 -4.28 9.41
CA ASN A 182 15.60 -5.22 8.45
C ASN A 182 15.08 -6.66 8.65
N GLU A 183 13.78 -6.79 8.95
CA GLU A 183 13.13 -8.04 9.34
C GLU A 183 11.88 -8.32 8.49
N LEU A 184 11.63 -9.59 8.20
CA LEU A 184 10.38 -10.06 7.60
C LEU A 184 9.58 -10.78 8.67
N SER A 185 8.41 -10.24 9.01
CA SER A 185 7.50 -10.84 10.00
C SER A 185 6.33 -11.57 9.35
N LEU A 186 5.84 -12.61 10.01
CA LEU A 186 4.68 -13.40 9.62
C LEU A 186 3.58 -13.31 10.67
N VAL A 187 2.37 -13.00 10.23
CA VAL A 187 1.14 -13.09 11.03
C VAL A 187 0.26 -14.17 10.40
N LYS A 188 0.17 -15.34 11.05
CA LYS A 188 -0.62 -16.46 10.53
C LYS A 188 -2.11 -16.15 10.60
N GLY A 189 -2.82 -16.35 9.49
CA GLY A 189 -4.27 -16.11 9.38
C GLY A 189 -4.71 -14.66 9.63
N GLY A 190 -3.80 -13.68 9.60
CA GLY A 190 -4.10 -12.28 9.91
C GLY A 190 -5.09 -11.62 8.94
N ALA A 191 -5.19 -12.14 7.71
CA ALA A 191 -6.10 -11.68 6.66
C ALA A 191 -7.21 -12.67 6.34
N THR A 192 -7.64 -13.47 7.32
CA THR A 192 -8.83 -14.32 7.20
C THR A 192 -10.08 -13.56 7.67
N LEU A 193 -11.26 -13.92 7.14
CA LEU A 193 -12.53 -13.29 7.54
C LEU A 193 -12.83 -13.42 9.05
N GLU A 194 -12.28 -14.45 9.70
CA GLU A 194 -12.43 -14.71 11.13
C GLU A 194 -11.37 -13.99 12.00
N SER A 195 -10.37 -13.35 11.38
CA SER A 195 -9.31 -12.66 12.13
C SER A 195 -9.91 -11.55 12.98
N THR A 196 -9.84 -11.72 14.29
CA THR A 196 -10.32 -10.76 15.28
C THR A 196 -9.34 -10.70 16.45
N GLY A 197 -9.14 -9.50 17.00
CA GLY A 197 -8.19 -9.28 18.10
C GLY A 197 -6.70 -9.30 17.70
N GLU A 198 -5.84 -9.13 18.69
CA GLU A 198 -4.40 -8.97 18.50
C GLU A 198 -3.69 -10.31 18.28
N SER A 199 -3.20 -10.49 17.06
CA SER A 199 -2.29 -11.55 16.63
C SER A 199 -0.83 -11.20 16.93
N LYS A 200 -0.02 -12.24 17.18
CA LYS A 200 1.42 -12.06 17.43
C LYS A 200 2.21 -12.29 16.14
N PRO A 201 3.00 -11.30 15.68
CA PRO A 201 3.92 -11.50 14.57
C PRO A 201 5.07 -12.42 15.00
N ALA A 202 5.56 -13.22 14.06
CA ALA A 202 6.74 -14.07 14.23
C ALA A 202 7.81 -13.66 13.22
N LEU A 203 9.04 -13.44 13.70
CA LEU A 203 10.19 -13.17 12.84
C LEU A 203 10.47 -14.38 11.94
N VAL A 204 10.51 -14.17 10.63
CA VAL A 204 10.87 -15.20 9.64
C VAL A 204 12.32 -15.10 9.21
N SER A 205 12.78 -13.89 8.90
CA SER A 205 14.12 -13.65 8.36
C SER A 205 14.60 -12.26 8.69
N GLY A 206 15.92 -12.06 8.64
CA GLY A 206 16.55 -10.77 8.93
C GLY A 206 16.83 -10.56 10.42
N SER A 207 17.34 -9.38 10.73
CA SER A 207 17.47 -8.84 12.08
C SER A 207 17.94 -7.40 11.99
N LEU A 208 17.70 -6.60 13.04
CA LEU A 208 18.13 -5.20 13.14
C LEU A 208 19.59 -4.95 12.70
N ASN A 209 20.48 -5.90 12.98
CA ASN A 209 21.93 -5.79 12.71
C ASN A 209 22.40 -6.56 11.47
N SER A 210 21.48 -7.07 10.63
CA SER A 210 21.80 -7.83 9.42
C SER A 210 21.54 -7.03 8.16
N THR A 211 22.37 -7.25 7.14
CA THR A 211 22.18 -6.71 5.79
C THR A 211 21.59 -7.71 4.79
N THR A 212 21.20 -8.91 5.24
CA THR A 212 20.62 -9.93 4.35
C THR A 212 19.35 -9.46 3.66
N ILE A 213 18.50 -8.70 4.36
CA ILE A 213 17.28 -8.07 3.83
C ILE A 213 17.15 -6.60 4.28
N ALA A 214 18.25 -5.84 4.22
CA ALA A 214 18.27 -4.47 4.74
C ALA A 214 17.28 -3.53 4.03
N GLY A 215 16.49 -2.80 4.83
CA GLY A 215 15.64 -1.70 4.39
C GLY A 215 14.59 -2.07 3.34
N HIS A 216 14.14 -3.33 3.31
CA HIS A 216 13.06 -3.73 2.40
C HIS A 216 11.76 -3.04 2.83
N THR A 217 11.09 -2.43 1.86
CA THR A 217 9.89 -1.61 2.10
C THR A 217 8.60 -2.37 1.80
N SER A 218 8.68 -3.44 1.01
CA SER A 218 7.53 -4.21 0.53
C SER A 218 7.94 -5.64 0.16
N ALA A 219 6.96 -6.52 0.06
CA ALA A 219 7.09 -7.91 -0.36
C ALA A 219 5.96 -8.25 -1.34
N ALA A 220 6.19 -9.23 -2.21
CA ALA A 220 5.16 -9.76 -3.10
C ALA A 220 5.48 -11.21 -3.45
N PHE A 221 4.44 -12.02 -3.64
CA PHE A 221 4.59 -13.32 -4.28
C PHE A 221 4.73 -13.16 -5.79
N GLY A 222 5.58 -13.99 -6.38
CA GLY A 222 5.64 -14.09 -7.84
C GLY A 222 4.32 -14.60 -8.40
N VAL A 223 4.06 -14.29 -9.66
CA VAL A 223 2.79 -14.63 -10.36
C VAL A 223 2.99 -15.68 -11.46
N SER A 224 4.21 -16.24 -11.57
CA SER A 224 4.47 -17.31 -12.54
C SER A 224 4.02 -18.66 -12.00
N SER A 225 3.82 -19.63 -12.90
CA SER A 225 3.52 -21.01 -12.49
C SER A 225 4.59 -21.65 -11.62
N ASP A 226 5.79 -21.09 -11.59
CA ASP A 226 6.91 -21.58 -10.78
C ASP A 226 6.88 -20.96 -9.36
N ASP A 227 6.03 -19.94 -9.13
CA ASP A 227 5.91 -19.20 -7.87
C ASP A 227 4.66 -19.59 -7.03
N VAL A 228 3.73 -20.37 -7.58
CA VAL A 228 2.44 -20.78 -6.98
C VAL A 228 2.35 -22.28 -6.71
#